data_AF-A0A101HS26-F1
#
_entry.id   AF-A0A101HS26-F1
#
_cell.length_a   1.000
_cell.length_b   1.000
_cell.length_c   1.000
_cell.angle_alpha   90.00
_cell.angle_beta   90.00
_cell.angle_gamma   90.00
#
_symmetry.space_group_name_H-M   'P 1'
#
loop_
_entity.id
_entity.type
_entity.pdbx_description
1 polymer ?
#
loop_
_entity_poly.entity_id
_entity_poly.type
_entity_poly.pdbx_seq_one_letter_code
_entity_poly.pdbx_strand_id
1 'polypeptide(L)'
;MSINSLIPDNSEKGTGLILEYRDLYLFQVSGRKHRTEPGERFFAGIGGHCEENESFIQAAHREAVEETGKSVKVSNSARTDLVDSDGRVLDTIVLPTPAPRIIYRMLDRREDLPEAKPYVIACFEAEFVDDSPFILDPEEVSALIALPKSMLVKSLERKIRLDDILSSGGEIVAGYLEASTMLFPLGTAVALANLLKRDSENDREVSHDA
;
A
#
# COMPACT_ATOMS: atom_id res chain seq x y z
N MET A 1 10.48 7.28 -21.06
CA MET A 1 9.06 7.42 -20.67
C MET A 1 9.03 8.02 -19.27
N SER A 2 8.18 9.01 -18.99
CA SER A 2 8.05 9.59 -17.63
C SER A 2 6.85 8.97 -16.91
N ILE A 3 6.90 8.86 -15.59
CA ILE A 3 5.73 8.40 -14.81
C ILE A 3 4.49 9.25 -15.11
N ASN A 4 4.66 10.57 -15.28
CA ASN A 4 3.56 11.49 -15.59
C ASN A 4 2.90 11.20 -16.94
N SER A 5 3.61 10.58 -17.90
CA SER A 5 3.01 10.21 -19.19
C SER A 5 2.09 8.98 -19.12
N LEU A 6 2.07 8.28 -17.99
CA LEU A 6 1.21 7.12 -17.75
C LEU A 6 -0.09 7.47 -17.03
N ILE A 7 -0.22 8.73 -16.59
CA ILE A 7 -1.31 9.20 -15.75
C ILE A 7 -2.26 10.02 -16.63
N PRO A 8 -3.52 9.59 -16.77
CA PRO A 8 -4.51 10.39 -17.49
C PRO A 8 -4.67 11.77 -16.83
N ASP A 9 -4.82 12.83 -17.66
CA ASP A 9 -4.86 14.23 -17.19
C ASP A 9 -5.98 14.53 -16.17
N ASN A 10 -7.05 13.74 -16.18
CA ASN A 10 -8.19 13.86 -15.26
C ASN A 10 -8.07 12.96 -14.01
N SER A 11 -6.91 12.37 -13.74
CA SER A 11 -6.72 11.45 -12.62
C SER A 11 -6.21 12.17 -11.38
N GLU A 12 -6.74 11.74 -10.24
CA GLU A 12 -6.08 12.00 -8.96
C GLU A 12 -4.75 11.24 -8.91
N LYS A 13 -3.78 11.79 -8.18
CA LYS A 13 -2.43 11.24 -8.05
C LYS A 13 -2.14 10.96 -6.59
N GLY A 14 -1.56 9.80 -6.32
CA GLY A 14 -1.14 9.42 -4.99
C GLY A 14 0.12 8.59 -5.00
N THR A 15 0.68 8.41 -3.82
CA THR A 15 1.89 7.65 -3.59
C THR A 15 1.64 6.62 -2.51
N GLY A 16 2.46 5.58 -2.50
CA GLY A 16 2.41 4.53 -1.49
C GLY A 16 3.78 3.91 -1.28
N LEU A 17 4.04 3.49 -0.06
CA LEU A 17 5.28 2.82 0.31
C LEU A 17 5.06 1.33 0.49
N ILE A 18 5.96 0.55 -0.09
CA ILE A 18 6.17 -0.86 0.15
C ILE A 18 7.32 -0.94 1.14
N LEU A 19 6.98 -1.23 2.40
CA LEU A 19 7.89 -1.31 3.53
C LEU A 19 7.85 -2.71 4.12
N GLU A 20 8.99 -3.15 4.62
CA GLU A 20 9.11 -4.39 5.38
C GLU A 20 9.56 -4.12 6.82
N TYR A 21 9.04 -4.91 7.75
CA TYR A 21 9.43 -4.93 9.16
C TYR A 21 9.70 -6.39 9.56
N ARG A 22 10.98 -6.75 9.72
CA ARG A 22 11.41 -8.12 10.07
C ARG A 22 10.79 -9.20 9.15
N ASP A 23 10.99 -9.04 7.84
CA ASP A 23 10.47 -9.96 6.80
C ASP A 23 8.93 -10.00 6.65
N LEU A 24 8.22 -9.08 7.30
CA LEU A 24 6.77 -8.90 7.17
C LEU A 24 6.46 -7.60 6.41
N TYR A 25 5.38 -7.56 5.64
CA TYR A 25 4.95 -6.32 4.99
C TYR A 25 4.27 -5.39 5.99
N LEU A 26 4.67 -4.11 5.99
CA LEU A 26 4.16 -3.11 6.91
C LEU A 26 3.10 -2.22 6.25
N PHE A 27 2.00 -1.99 6.97
CA PHE A 27 0.89 -1.15 6.53
C PHE A 27 0.38 -0.26 7.66
N GLN A 28 -0.15 0.91 7.29
CA GLN A 28 -0.96 1.72 8.18
C GLN A 28 -2.39 1.17 8.24
N VAL A 29 -3.02 1.32 9.41
CA VAL A 29 -4.44 1.02 9.62
C VAL A 29 -5.19 2.31 9.85
N SER A 30 -6.27 2.49 9.08
CA SER A 30 -7.07 3.71 9.02
C SER A 30 -7.45 4.23 10.40
N GLY A 31 -7.21 5.51 10.64
CA GLY A 31 -7.61 6.23 11.84
C GLY A 31 -9.11 6.49 11.96
N ARG A 32 -9.50 7.17 13.04
CA ARG A 32 -10.92 7.42 13.37
C ARG A 32 -11.64 8.37 12.41
N LYS A 33 -10.92 9.23 11.69
CA LYS A 33 -11.54 10.14 10.70
C LYS A 33 -12.11 9.39 9.49
N HIS A 34 -11.60 8.19 9.22
CA HIS A 34 -12.03 7.37 8.10
C HIS A 34 -13.35 6.67 8.42
N ARG A 35 -14.31 6.80 7.52
CA ARG A 35 -15.61 6.13 7.63
C ARG A 35 -15.48 4.68 7.19
N THR A 36 -15.72 3.76 8.12
CA THR A 36 -15.84 2.32 7.89
C THR A 36 -17.03 1.79 8.70
N GLU A 37 -17.47 0.57 8.39
CA GLU A 37 -18.47 -0.11 9.22
C GLU A 37 -17.96 -0.29 10.67
N PRO A 38 -18.85 -0.32 11.68
CA PRO A 38 -18.46 -0.55 13.06
C PRO A 38 -17.65 -1.85 13.23
N GLY A 39 -16.50 -1.75 13.90
CA GLY A 39 -15.60 -2.90 14.11
C GLY A 39 -14.70 -3.23 12.92
N GLU A 40 -14.78 -2.45 11.84
CA GLU A 40 -13.94 -2.62 10.66
C GLU A 40 -12.96 -1.47 10.48
N ARG A 41 -11.80 -1.76 9.91
CA ARG A 41 -10.79 -0.79 9.47
C ARG A 41 -10.18 -1.26 8.16
N PHE A 42 -9.70 -0.34 7.33
CA PHE A 42 -8.86 -0.71 6.20
C PHE A 42 -7.39 -0.61 6.58
N PHE A 43 -6.54 -1.32 5.85
CA PHE A 43 -5.10 -1.11 5.89
C PHE A 43 -4.56 -0.82 4.49
N ALA A 44 -3.60 0.08 4.41
CA ALA A 44 -2.99 0.52 3.17
C ALA A 44 -1.48 0.77 3.37
N GLY A 45 -0.74 0.93 2.28
CA GLY A 45 0.66 1.35 2.40
C GLY A 45 0.72 2.78 2.95
N ILE A 46 1.82 3.11 3.62
CA ILE A 46 2.06 4.48 4.07
C ILE A 46 2.15 5.40 2.85
N GLY A 47 1.38 6.48 2.83
CA GLY A 47 1.24 7.33 1.65
C GLY A 47 -0.18 7.89 1.47
N GLY A 48 -0.29 8.86 0.58
CA GLY A 48 -1.52 9.59 0.36
C GLY A 48 -1.55 10.32 -0.98
N HIS A 49 -2.42 11.32 -1.07
CA HIS A 49 -2.57 12.13 -2.29
C HIS A 49 -1.34 13.00 -2.50
N CYS A 50 -0.99 13.24 -3.77
CA CYS A 50 -0.04 14.29 -4.13
C CYS A 50 -0.76 15.64 -4.11
N GLU A 51 -0.19 16.61 -3.42
CA GLU A 51 -0.66 17.99 -3.44
C GLU A 51 -0.35 18.69 -4.79
N GLU A 52 -0.91 19.88 -4.98
CA GLU A 52 -0.66 20.67 -6.18
C GLU A 52 0.85 20.97 -6.34
N ASN A 53 1.41 20.64 -7.51
CA ASN A 53 2.84 20.76 -7.83
C ASN A 53 3.77 19.84 -7.01
N GLU A 54 3.24 18.89 -6.24
CA GLU A 54 4.01 17.89 -5.51
C GLU A 54 4.32 16.69 -6.41
N SER A 55 5.57 16.22 -6.38
CA SER A 55 5.95 14.94 -7.00
C SER A 55 5.60 13.75 -6.11
N PHE A 56 5.46 12.56 -6.70
CA PHE A 56 5.22 11.32 -5.95
C PHE A 56 6.21 11.05 -4.82
N ILE A 57 7.49 11.40 -5.04
CA ILE A 57 8.55 11.22 -4.05
C ILE A 57 8.44 12.24 -2.92
N GLN A 58 8.13 13.50 -3.25
CA GLN A 58 7.88 14.52 -2.22
C GLN A 58 6.70 14.13 -1.34
N ALA A 59 5.59 13.70 -1.97
CA ALA A 59 4.43 13.17 -1.27
C ALA A 59 4.82 11.98 -0.38
N ALA A 60 5.62 11.03 -0.89
CA ALA A 60 6.00 9.83 -0.13
C ALA A 60 6.79 10.18 1.13
N HIS A 61 7.69 11.16 1.05
CA HIS A 61 8.45 11.64 2.20
C HIS A 61 7.57 12.40 3.20
N ARG A 62 6.68 13.28 2.72
CA ARG A 62 5.74 14.03 3.56
C ARG A 62 4.81 13.07 4.32
N GLU A 63 4.13 12.20 3.59
CA GLU A 63 3.17 11.24 4.15
C GLU A 63 3.84 10.28 5.14
N ALA A 64 5.08 9.83 4.88
CA ALA A 64 5.82 9.02 5.85
C ALA A 64 6.00 9.74 7.19
N VAL A 65 6.33 11.04 7.15
CA VAL A 65 6.49 11.84 8.36
C VAL A 65 5.13 12.10 9.03
N GLU A 66 4.10 12.43 8.27
CA GLU A 66 2.75 12.72 8.79
C GLU A 66 2.11 11.49 9.44
N GLU A 67 2.18 10.34 8.78
CA GLU A 67 1.50 9.10 9.22
C GLU A 67 2.29 8.32 10.28
N THR A 68 3.62 8.47 10.31
CA THR A 68 4.48 7.62 11.16
C THR A 68 5.47 8.36 12.06
N GLY A 69 5.65 9.67 11.83
CA GLY A 69 6.67 10.47 12.48
C GLY A 69 8.09 10.19 11.98
N LYS A 70 8.26 9.37 10.93
CA LYS A 70 9.57 8.88 10.49
C LYS A 70 9.91 9.26 9.06
N SER A 71 11.19 9.48 8.83
CA SER A 71 11.74 9.62 7.49
C SER A 71 12.00 8.26 6.85
N VAL A 72 11.79 8.19 5.54
CA VAL A 72 12.08 7.02 4.72
C VAL A 72 13.12 7.35 3.65
N LYS A 73 13.83 6.33 3.20
CA LYS A 73 14.66 6.36 2.00
C LYS A 73 13.99 5.53 0.92
N VAL A 74 13.66 6.19 -0.18
CA VAL A 74 13.04 5.53 -1.34
C VAL A 74 14.11 4.82 -2.17
N SER A 75 13.84 3.56 -2.49
CA SER A 75 14.67 2.73 -3.35
C SER A 75 14.19 2.78 -4.80
N ASN A 76 15.14 2.67 -5.72
CA ASN A 76 14.83 2.55 -7.14
C ASN A 76 14.49 1.10 -7.49
N SER A 77 13.33 0.89 -8.11
CA SER A 77 13.00 -0.43 -8.65
C SER A 77 13.59 -0.64 -10.05
N ALA A 78 14.04 -1.85 -10.36
CA ALA A 78 14.58 -2.18 -11.69
C ALA A 78 13.48 -2.25 -12.77
N ARG A 79 12.23 -2.48 -12.35
CA ARG A 79 11.05 -2.58 -13.22
C ARG A 79 9.81 -2.06 -12.49
N THR A 80 8.84 -1.58 -13.25
CA THR A 80 7.56 -1.10 -12.76
C THR A 80 6.45 -1.95 -13.35
N ASP A 81 5.68 -2.64 -12.49
CA ASP A 81 4.47 -3.34 -12.93
C ASP A 81 3.28 -2.36 -12.99
N LEU A 82 2.56 -2.35 -14.10
CA LEU A 82 1.33 -1.57 -14.28
C LEU A 82 0.14 -2.43 -13.85
N VAL A 83 -0.53 -2.07 -12.76
CA VAL A 83 -1.63 -2.85 -12.17
C VAL A 83 -2.94 -2.10 -12.36
N ASP A 84 -3.95 -2.78 -12.89
CA ASP A 84 -5.30 -2.23 -13.06
C ASP A 84 -6.17 -2.45 -11.79
N SER A 85 -7.32 -1.80 -11.75
CA SER A 85 -8.22 -1.73 -10.59
C SER A 85 -8.79 -3.06 -10.12
N ASP A 86 -8.70 -4.11 -10.94
CA ASP A 86 -9.09 -5.47 -10.60
C ASP A 86 -7.89 -6.36 -10.21
N GLY A 87 -6.71 -5.77 -10.08
CA GLY A 87 -5.48 -6.45 -9.70
C GLY A 87 -4.70 -7.08 -10.86
N ARG A 88 -5.21 -7.03 -12.10
CA ARG A 88 -4.46 -7.55 -13.26
C ARG A 88 -3.22 -6.73 -13.53
N VAL A 89 -2.09 -7.41 -13.74
CA VAL A 89 -0.88 -6.76 -14.25
C VAL A 89 -0.99 -6.64 -15.76
N LEU A 90 -1.06 -5.39 -16.25
CA LEU A 90 -1.23 -5.06 -17.66
C LEU A 90 0.08 -5.12 -18.44
N ASP A 91 1.17 -4.68 -17.82
CA ASP A 91 2.50 -4.58 -18.44
C ASP A 91 3.58 -4.46 -17.36
N THR A 92 4.84 -4.68 -17.76
CA THR A 92 6.02 -4.47 -16.94
C THR A 92 7.01 -3.61 -17.72
N ILE A 93 7.26 -2.39 -17.25
CA ILE A 93 8.05 -1.37 -17.95
C ILE A 93 9.30 -0.96 -17.15
N VAL A 94 10.19 -0.20 -17.77
CA VAL A 94 11.34 0.43 -17.12
C VAL A 94 11.17 1.95 -17.13
N LEU A 95 11.29 2.58 -15.97
CA LEU A 95 11.15 4.03 -15.78
C LEU A 95 12.46 4.67 -15.30
N PRO A 96 12.62 6.00 -15.46
CA PRO A 96 13.72 6.76 -14.88
C PRO A 96 13.72 6.70 -13.35
N THR A 97 14.91 6.87 -12.76
CA THR A 97 15.14 6.77 -11.32
C THR A 97 14.69 8.02 -10.56
N PRO A 98 14.13 7.90 -9.34
CA PRO A 98 13.70 6.65 -8.71
C PRO A 98 12.40 6.14 -9.34
N ALA A 99 12.42 4.90 -9.83
CA ALA A 99 11.27 4.24 -10.42
C ALA A 99 10.45 3.52 -9.34
N PRO A 100 9.11 3.64 -9.36
CA PRO A 100 8.25 2.87 -8.47
C PRO A 100 8.27 1.39 -8.86
N ARG A 101 8.01 0.52 -7.89
CA ARG A 101 7.84 -0.92 -8.13
C ARG A 101 6.51 -1.21 -8.82
N ILE A 102 5.46 -0.44 -8.49
CA ILE A 102 4.10 -0.62 -9.01
C ILE A 102 3.50 0.75 -9.37
N ILE A 103 2.79 0.83 -10.51
CA ILE A 103 1.82 1.90 -10.77
C ILE A 103 0.44 1.25 -10.75
N TYR A 104 -0.36 1.60 -9.75
CA TYR A 104 -1.69 1.03 -9.54
C TYR A 104 -2.76 2.02 -9.96
N ARG A 105 -3.69 1.59 -10.81
CA ARG A 105 -4.88 2.36 -11.16
C ARG A 105 -6.04 1.83 -10.36
N MET A 106 -6.72 2.69 -9.63
CA MET A 106 -8.00 2.37 -9.00
C MET A 106 -9.06 3.41 -9.34
N LEU A 107 -10.31 3.11 -9.00
CA LEU A 107 -11.38 4.08 -9.06
C LEU A 107 -11.47 4.78 -7.71
N ASP A 108 -11.32 6.10 -7.71
CA ASP A 108 -11.69 6.92 -6.58
C ASP A 108 -13.22 6.90 -6.44
N ARG A 109 -13.69 6.33 -5.33
CA ARG A 109 -15.10 6.18 -5.02
C ARG A 109 -15.49 6.96 -3.76
N ARG A 110 -14.72 7.97 -3.37
CA ARG A 110 -15.12 8.87 -2.29
C ARG A 110 -16.50 9.46 -2.62
N GLU A 111 -17.42 9.39 -1.65
CA GLU A 111 -18.86 9.68 -1.85
C GLU A 111 -19.15 11.13 -2.26
N ASP A 112 -18.21 12.04 -2.04
CA ASP A 112 -18.29 13.45 -2.42
C ASP A 112 -17.99 13.69 -3.91
N LEU A 113 -17.50 12.68 -4.63
CA LEU A 113 -17.27 12.77 -6.07
C LEU A 113 -18.54 12.40 -6.85
N PRO A 114 -19.05 13.28 -7.73
CA PRO A 114 -20.25 13.01 -8.52
C PRO A 114 -20.05 11.88 -9.56
N GLU A 115 -18.81 11.60 -9.94
CA GLU A 115 -18.42 10.48 -10.80
C GLU A 115 -17.13 9.85 -10.28
N ALA A 116 -17.01 8.53 -10.38
CA ALA A 116 -15.79 7.82 -10.01
C ALA A 116 -14.63 8.28 -10.91
N LYS A 117 -13.61 8.90 -10.32
CA LYS A 117 -12.43 9.37 -11.05
C LYS A 117 -11.33 8.33 -11.01
N PRO A 118 -10.49 8.20 -12.06
CA PRO A 118 -9.29 7.40 -11.95
C PRO A 118 -8.37 7.98 -10.87
N TYR A 119 -7.84 7.10 -10.02
CA TYR A 119 -6.81 7.41 -9.03
C TYR A 119 -5.60 6.55 -9.30
N VAL A 120 -4.44 7.19 -9.50
CA VAL A 120 -3.19 6.49 -9.80
C VAL A 120 -2.25 6.60 -8.63
N ILE A 121 -1.84 5.44 -8.09
CA ILE A 121 -0.91 5.32 -6.97
C ILE A 121 0.43 4.82 -7.48
N ALA A 122 1.48 5.62 -7.33
CA ALA A 122 2.86 5.17 -7.54
C ALA A 122 3.39 4.53 -6.26
N CYS A 123 3.63 3.22 -6.26
CA CYS A 123 4.08 2.48 -5.09
C CYS A 123 5.60 2.26 -5.15
N PHE A 124 6.34 2.79 -4.18
CA PHE A 124 7.79 2.69 -4.11
C PHE A 124 8.25 1.74 -3.02
N GLU A 125 9.32 1.01 -3.28
CA GLU A 125 10.07 0.30 -2.25
C GLU A 125 10.82 1.31 -1.39
N ALA A 126 10.79 1.16 -0.07
CA ALA A 126 11.45 2.08 0.84
C ALA A 126 11.90 1.38 2.14
N GLU A 127 12.75 2.08 2.90
CA GLU A 127 13.21 1.69 4.22
C GLU A 127 13.13 2.90 5.17
N PHE A 128 12.84 2.68 6.46
CA PHE A 128 12.97 3.76 7.45
C PHE A 128 14.45 4.11 7.64
N VAL A 129 14.73 5.40 7.83
CA VAL A 129 16.12 5.89 7.95
C VAL A 129 16.74 5.55 9.30
N ASP A 130 15.92 5.34 10.32
CA ASP A 130 16.37 5.05 11.69
C ASP A 130 15.37 4.16 12.46
N ASP A 131 15.76 3.77 13.68
CA ASP A 131 14.97 2.96 14.61
C ASP A 131 14.23 3.81 15.65
N SER A 132 14.03 5.10 15.40
CA SER A 132 13.25 5.93 16.32
C SER A 132 11.81 5.40 16.46
N PRO A 133 11.17 5.59 17.63
CA PRO A 133 9.78 5.17 17.83
C PRO A 133 8.83 5.84 16.85
N PHE A 134 7.81 5.11 16.43
CA PHE A 134 6.72 5.66 15.63
C PHE A 134 5.89 6.66 16.44
N ILE A 135 5.47 7.73 15.78
CA ILE A 135 4.57 8.74 16.34
C ILE A 135 3.35 8.77 15.42
N LEU A 136 2.23 8.24 15.91
CA LEU A 136 0.99 8.14 15.15
C LEU A 136 -0.01 9.18 15.67
N ASP A 137 -0.75 9.80 14.76
CA ASP A 137 -2.02 10.46 15.09
C ASP A 137 -3.15 9.43 14.93
N PRO A 138 -3.82 8.98 16.02
CA PRO A 138 -4.91 8.00 15.94
C PRO A 138 -6.12 8.43 15.10
N GLU A 139 -6.28 9.72 14.83
CA GLU A 139 -7.32 10.23 13.94
C GLU A 139 -7.00 9.88 12.47
N GLU A 140 -5.73 9.89 12.11
CA GLU A 140 -5.17 9.55 10.79
C GLU A 140 -4.85 8.06 10.65
N VAL A 141 -4.06 7.54 11.59
CA VAL A 141 -3.52 6.18 11.63
C VAL A 141 -3.68 5.61 13.04
N SER A 142 -4.58 4.66 13.21
CA SER A 142 -4.83 4.02 14.51
C SER A 142 -3.70 3.07 14.93
N ALA A 143 -3.05 2.42 13.96
CA ALA A 143 -1.96 1.50 14.20
C ALA A 143 -1.13 1.26 12.94
N LEU A 144 0.08 0.74 13.14
CA LEU A 144 0.87 0.09 12.12
C LEU A 144 0.84 -1.41 12.34
N ILE A 145 0.52 -2.18 11.30
CA ILE A 145 0.51 -3.64 11.33
C ILE A 145 1.55 -4.19 10.38
N ALA A 146 2.24 -5.23 10.81
CA ALA A 146 3.11 -6.04 9.97
C ALA A 146 2.45 -7.40 9.77
N LEU A 147 2.33 -7.88 8.53
CA LEU A 147 1.73 -9.18 8.25
C LEU A 147 2.55 -10.02 7.23
N PRO A 148 2.52 -11.36 7.37
CA PRO A 148 3.17 -12.24 6.41
C PRO A 148 2.57 -12.11 5.00
N LYS A 149 3.39 -12.39 3.98
CA LYS A 149 2.97 -12.49 2.57
C LYS A 149 1.68 -13.30 2.40
N SER A 150 1.57 -14.44 3.07
CA SER A 150 0.39 -15.33 2.97
C SER A 150 -0.90 -14.66 3.44
N MET A 151 -0.84 -13.87 4.51
CA MET A 151 -1.99 -13.13 5.04
C MET A 151 -2.35 -11.94 4.16
N LEU A 152 -1.35 -11.24 3.62
CA LEU A 152 -1.58 -10.18 2.65
C LEU A 152 -2.31 -10.69 1.41
N VAL A 153 -1.87 -11.81 0.82
CA VAL A 153 -2.55 -12.42 -0.34
C VAL A 153 -3.97 -12.87 0.03
N LYS A 154 -4.15 -13.51 1.18
CA LYS A 154 -5.47 -13.96 1.67
C LYS A 154 -6.46 -12.82 1.88
N SER A 155 -5.97 -11.59 2.11
CA SER A 155 -6.81 -10.41 2.36
C SER A 155 -7.60 -9.96 1.13
N LEU A 156 -7.20 -10.40 -0.07
CA LEU A 156 -7.92 -10.16 -1.32
C LEU A 156 -9.26 -10.90 -1.37
N GLU A 157 -9.40 -12.01 -0.65
CA GLU A 157 -10.57 -12.89 -0.74
C GLU A 157 -11.65 -12.54 0.29
N ARG A 158 -11.24 -11.99 1.43
CA ARG A 158 -12.12 -11.67 2.56
C ARG A 158 -11.45 -10.69 3.51
N LYS A 159 -12.27 -10.02 4.32
CA LYS A 159 -11.80 -9.29 5.50
C LYS A 159 -11.12 -10.28 6.47
N ILE A 160 -10.04 -9.84 7.09
CA ILE A 160 -9.22 -10.64 8.01
C ILE A 160 -9.35 -10.04 9.41
N ARG A 161 -9.63 -10.88 10.41
CA ARG A 161 -9.62 -10.42 11.79
C ARG A 161 -8.19 -10.20 12.28
N LEU A 162 -7.95 -9.17 13.08
CA LEU A 162 -6.62 -8.88 13.63
C LEU A 162 -6.01 -10.10 14.36
N ASP A 163 -6.80 -10.83 15.15
CA ASP A 163 -6.34 -12.08 15.79
C ASP A 163 -5.81 -13.13 14.81
N ASP A 164 -6.38 -13.23 13.60
CA ASP A 164 -5.90 -14.16 12.58
C ASP A 164 -4.53 -13.74 12.05
N ILE A 165 -4.27 -12.42 11.96
CA ILE A 165 -2.96 -11.87 11.58
C ILE A 165 -1.93 -12.20 12.66
N LEU A 166 -2.24 -11.90 13.93
CA LEU A 166 -1.36 -12.15 15.06
C LEU A 166 -1.03 -13.64 15.21
N SER A 167 -2.05 -14.50 15.09
CA SER A 167 -1.88 -15.96 15.15
C SER A 167 -1.07 -16.53 13.99
N SER A 168 -0.94 -15.79 12.88
CA SER A 168 -0.15 -16.16 11.71
C SER A 168 1.28 -15.60 11.73
N GLY A 169 1.70 -14.99 12.85
CA GLY A 169 3.02 -14.38 12.99
C GLY A 169 3.10 -12.92 12.53
N GLY A 170 1.96 -12.25 12.32
CA GLY A 170 1.92 -10.81 12.17
C GLY A 170 1.99 -10.08 13.51
N GLU A 171 2.19 -8.77 13.47
CA GLU A 171 2.48 -7.93 14.63
C GLU A 171 1.74 -6.58 14.54
N ILE A 172 1.35 -6.03 15.69
CA ILE A 172 1.07 -4.60 15.81
C ILE A 172 2.39 -3.92 16.13
N VAL A 173 2.94 -3.18 15.18
CA VAL A 173 4.26 -2.54 15.29
C VAL A 173 4.15 -1.24 16.10
N ALA A 174 3.04 -0.52 15.97
CA ALA A 174 2.75 0.69 16.73
C ALA A 174 1.24 0.94 16.83
N GLY A 175 0.81 1.72 17.82
CA GLY A 175 -0.59 2.05 18.04
C GLY A 175 -1.39 0.94 18.72
N TYR A 176 -2.71 0.98 18.56
CA TYR A 176 -3.62 0.04 19.20
C TYR A 176 -4.82 -0.27 18.31
N LEU A 177 -5.19 -1.56 18.28
CA LEU A 177 -6.40 -2.05 17.65
C LEU A 177 -7.01 -3.12 18.55
N GLU A 178 -8.34 -3.22 18.55
CA GLU A 178 -9.03 -4.32 19.20
C GLU A 178 -8.80 -5.63 18.43
N ALA A 179 -8.54 -6.72 19.14
CA ALA A 179 -8.37 -8.08 18.62
C ALA A 179 -9.47 -8.52 17.63
N SER A 180 -10.70 -8.08 17.88
CA SER A 180 -11.89 -8.36 17.06
C SER A 180 -11.98 -7.53 15.78
N THR A 181 -11.10 -6.55 15.57
CA THR A 181 -11.15 -5.64 14.41
C THR A 181 -11.04 -6.44 13.11
N MET A 182 -11.97 -6.19 12.18
CA MET A 182 -11.95 -6.75 10.84
C MET A 182 -11.21 -5.81 9.89
N LEU A 183 -10.17 -6.33 9.25
CA LEU A 183 -9.25 -5.59 8.39
C LEU A 183 -9.45 -5.96 6.93
N PHE A 184 -9.44 -4.97 6.04
CA PHE A 184 -9.46 -5.19 4.60
C PHE A 184 -8.42 -4.32 3.87
N PRO A 185 -7.80 -4.82 2.79
CA PRO A 185 -6.74 -4.09 2.10
C PRO A 185 -7.31 -2.96 1.25
N LEU A 186 -6.55 -1.88 1.10
CA LEU A 186 -6.83 -0.80 0.15
C LEU A 186 -5.53 -0.29 -0.49
N GLY A 187 -5.64 0.34 -1.67
CA GLY A 187 -4.54 1.02 -2.35
C GLY A 187 -3.31 0.12 -2.55
N THR A 188 -2.16 0.57 -2.04
CA THR A 188 -0.87 -0.14 -2.11
C THR A 188 -0.95 -1.59 -1.61
N ALA A 189 -1.76 -1.87 -0.57
CA ALA A 189 -1.91 -3.24 -0.05
C ALA A 189 -2.56 -4.18 -1.08
N VAL A 190 -3.61 -3.71 -1.77
CA VAL A 190 -4.28 -4.47 -2.85
C VAL A 190 -3.32 -4.68 -4.02
N ALA A 191 -2.62 -3.62 -4.43
CA ALA A 191 -1.68 -3.68 -5.55
C ALA A 191 -0.55 -4.69 -5.30
N LEU A 192 0.07 -4.63 -4.12
CA LEU A 192 1.14 -5.54 -3.72
C LEU A 192 0.64 -6.97 -3.56
N ALA A 193 -0.53 -7.18 -2.94
CA ALA A 193 -1.10 -8.51 -2.77
C ALA A 193 -1.34 -9.23 -4.11
N ASN A 194 -1.88 -8.52 -5.11
CA ASN A 194 -2.11 -9.10 -6.44
C ASN A 194 -0.79 -9.45 -7.15
N LEU A 195 0.21 -8.58 -7.04
CA LEU A 195 1.54 -8.84 -7.60
C LEU A 195 2.18 -10.09 -6.98
N LEU A 196 2.12 -10.20 -5.65
CA LEU A 196 2.65 -11.34 -4.91
C LEU A 196 1.91 -12.65 -5.20
N LYS A 197 0.59 -12.57 -5.43
CA LYS A 197 -0.22 -13.71 -5.84
C LYS A 197 0.24 -14.25 -7.20
N ARG A 198 0.36 -13.36 -8.20
CA ARG A 198 0.85 -13.70 -9.55
C ARG A 198 2.23 -14.33 -9.51
N ASP A 199 3.18 -13.72 -8.81
CA ASP A 199 4.55 -14.23 -8.75
C ASP A 199 4.60 -15.64 -8.14
N SER A 200 3.74 -15.93 -7.15
CA SER A 200 3.64 -17.25 -6.54
C SER A 200 2.97 -18.30 -7.45
N GLU A 201 2.09 -17.89 -8.36
CA GLU A 201 1.47 -18.75 -9.37
C GLU A 201 2.48 -19.09 -10.49
N ASN A 202 3.24 -18.11 -10.95
CA ASN A 202 4.31 -18.30 -11.95
C ASN A 202 5.41 -19.23 -11.44
N ASP A 203 5.85 -19.09 -10.18
CA ASP A 203 6.85 -19.98 -9.58
C ASP A 203 6.39 -21.45 -9.51
N ARG A 204 5.07 -21.67 -9.39
CA ARG A 204 4.47 -23.02 -9.40
C ARG A 204 4.41 -23.61 -10.80
N GLU A 205 4.15 -22.81 -11.83
CA GLU A 205 4.16 -23.29 -13.22
C GLU A 205 5.57 -23.70 -13.66
N VAL A 206 6.60 -22.89 -13.35
CA VAL A 206 7.99 -23.20 -13.70
C VAL A 206 8.53 -24.46 -12.98
N SER A 207 8.01 -24.79 -11.80
CA SER A 207 8.42 -25.98 -11.03
C SER A 207 7.68 -27.27 -11.41
N HIS A 208 6.60 -27.21 -12.21
CA HIS A 208 5.91 -28.40 -12.73
C HIS A 208 6.41 -28.84 -14.12
N ASP A 209 7.14 -27.97 -14.82
CA ASP A 209 7.74 -28.24 -16.13
C ASP A 209 9.24 -28.62 -16.06
N ALA A 210 9.78 -28.85 -14.85
CA ALA A 210 11.19 -29.18 -14.59
C ALA A 210 11.40 -30.67 -14.25
#